data_AF-A0A6P7S9R5-F1
#
_entry.id   AF-A0A6P7S9R5-F1
#
_cell.length_a   1.000
_cell.length_b   1.000
_cell.length_c   1.000
_cell.angle_alpha   90.00
_cell.angle_beta   90.00
_cell.angle_gamma   90.00
#
_symmetry.space_group_name_H-M   'P 1'
#
loop_
_entity.id
_entity.type
_entity.pdbx_description
1 polymer ?
#
loop_
_entity_poly.entity_id
_entity_poly.type
_entity_poly.pdbx_seq_one_letter_code
_entity_poly.pdbx_strand_id
1 'polypeptide(L)'
;MSFTNKRRYEESYLSFGVTVLTAGGVEKPQCVLCFEVLAASSLKPSKLKRHLETKHPSAVNKDEQFFRRQADRLVKSRFDDTGMFMQDVAAGLKAFYEVSRKITAAKSHITLESS
;
A
#
# COMPACT_ATOMS: atom_id res chain seq x y z
N MET A 1 -31.38 9.93 -3.67
CA MET A 1 -30.33 8.96 -3.29
C MET A 1 -29.07 9.26 -4.08
N SER A 2 -27.98 9.59 -3.39
CA SER A 2 -26.70 9.97 -4.01
C SER A 2 -25.92 8.71 -4.40
N PHE A 3 -25.90 8.36 -5.68
CA PHE A 3 -25.05 7.28 -6.19
C PHE A 3 -23.60 7.79 -6.23
N THR A 4 -22.88 7.69 -5.11
CA THR A 4 -21.42 7.79 -5.14
C THR A 4 -20.91 6.56 -5.88
N ASN A 5 -20.72 6.71 -7.19
CA ASN A 5 -20.22 5.69 -8.10
C ASN A 5 -18.75 5.41 -7.73
N LYS A 6 -18.54 4.60 -6.68
CA LYS A 6 -17.25 3.99 -6.36
C LYS A 6 -16.93 3.11 -7.56
N ARG A 7 -16.04 3.58 -8.43
CA ARG A 7 -15.56 2.81 -9.58
C ARG A 7 -14.96 1.52 -9.03
N ARG A 8 -15.70 0.43 -9.13
CA ARG A 8 -15.21 -0.90 -8.79
C ARG A 8 -13.98 -1.17 -9.66
N TYR A 9 -13.00 -1.84 -9.08
CA TYR A 9 -11.84 -2.29 -9.83
C TYR A 9 -12.30 -3.24 -10.94
N GLU A 10 -12.04 -2.85 -12.18
CA GLU A 10 -12.22 -3.71 -13.34
C GLU A 10 -10.92 -4.47 -13.59
N GLU A 11 -10.99 -5.78 -13.86
CA GLU A 11 -9.81 -6.62 -14.15
C GLU A 11 -9.01 -6.08 -15.35
N SER A 12 -9.68 -5.33 -16.24
CA SER A 12 -9.06 -4.58 -17.35
C SER A 12 -7.92 -3.64 -16.93
N TYR A 13 -7.89 -3.14 -15.69
CA TYR A 13 -6.78 -2.31 -15.19
C TYR A 13 -5.48 -3.08 -14.98
N LEU A 14 -5.56 -4.41 -14.78
CA LEU A 14 -4.39 -5.26 -14.65
C LEU A 14 -3.57 -5.30 -15.94
N SER A 15 -4.23 -5.23 -17.10
CA SER A 15 -3.56 -5.16 -18.42
C SER A 15 -2.70 -3.90 -18.58
N PHE A 16 -2.95 -2.85 -17.79
CA PHE A 16 -2.14 -1.64 -17.73
C PHE A 16 -1.12 -1.65 -16.58
N GLY A 17 -0.99 -2.78 -15.86
CA GLY A 17 -0.12 -2.91 -14.70
C GLY A 17 -0.61 -2.14 -13.47
N VAL A 18 -1.92 -1.99 -13.29
CA VAL A 18 -2.51 -1.29 -12.15
C VAL A 18 -3.34 -2.25 -11.31
N THR A 19 -3.18 -2.17 -9.98
CA THR A 19 -3.99 -2.87 -8.99
C THR A 19 -4.60 -1.87 -7.99
N VAL A 20 -5.36 -2.35 -7.01
CA VAL A 20 -5.91 -1.53 -5.93
C VAL A 20 -5.10 -1.69 -4.64
N LEU A 21 -4.90 -0.55 -4.00
CA LEU A 21 -4.46 -0.44 -2.62
C LEU A 21 -5.61 0.13 -1.80
N THR A 22 -6.08 -0.61 -0.79
CA THR A 22 -7.04 -0.11 0.18
C THR A 22 -6.27 0.46 1.36
N ALA A 23 -6.32 1.78 1.55
CA ALA A 23 -5.68 2.47 2.67
C ALA A 23 -6.75 3.27 3.43
N GLY A 24 -6.95 2.95 4.71
CA GLY A 24 -7.96 3.63 5.55
C GLY A 24 -9.40 3.49 5.02
N GLY A 25 -9.73 2.36 4.41
CA GLY A 25 -11.05 2.12 3.79
C GLY A 25 -11.28 2.81 2.44
N VAL A 26 -10.26 3.49 1.90
CA VAL A 26 -10.30 4.13 0.57
C VAL A 26 -9.46 3.35 -0.42
N GLU A 27 -10.09 2.92 -1.50
CA GLU A 27 -9.43 2.28 -2.63
C GLU A 27 -8.67 3.31 -3.46
N LYS A 28 -7.39 3.05 -3.70
CA LYS A 28 -6.51 3.87 -4.52
C LYS A 28 -5.82 3.00 -5.57
N PRO A 29 -5.73 3.44 -6.83
CA PRO A 29 -4.99 2.70 -7.84
C PRO A 29 -3.49 2.74 -7.54
N GLN A 30 -2.80 1.62 -7.71
CA GLN A 30 -1.36 1.50 -7.50
C GLN A 30 -0.72 0.76 -8.67
N CYS A 31 0.41 1.25 -9.16
CA CYS A 31 1.20 0.55 -10.18
C CYS A 31 1.88 -0.68 -9.57
N VAL A 32 1.80 -1.84 -10.25
CA VAL A 32 2.41 -3.09 -9.75
C VAL A 32 3.93 -3.12 -9.96
N LEU A 33 4.47 -2.27 -10.84
CA LEU A 33 5.89 -2.24 -11.18
C LEU A 33 6.71 -1.29 -10.31
N CYS A 34 6.23 -0.06 -10.10
CA CYS A 34 6.92 0.96 -9.29
C CYS A 34 6.27 1.23 -7.93
N PHE A 35 5.14 0.60 -7.62
CA PHE A 35 4.39 0.79 -6.37
C PHE A 35 3.85 2.22 -6.17
N GLU A 36 3.92 3.08 -7.19
CA GLU A 36 3.37 4.44 -7.15
C GLU A 36 1.85 4.39 -7.01
N VAL A 37 1.31 5.11 -6.02
CA VAL A 37 -0.14 5.28 -5.84
C VAL A 37 -0.61 6.40 -6.77
N LEU A 38 -1.45 6.06 -7.72
CA LEU A 38 -1.97 6.97 -8.73
C LEU A 38 -3.22 7.70 -8.22
N ALA A 39 -3.47 8.90 -8.74
CA ALA A 39 -4.73 9.59 -8.51
C ALA A 39 -5.89 8.87 -9.21
N ALA A 40 -7.11 8.93 -8.65
CA ALA A 40 -8.30 8.36 -9.27
C ALA A 40 -8.58 8.93 -10.69
N SER A 41 -8.17 10.18 -10.94
CA SER A 41 -8.25 10.81 -12.27
C SER A 41 -7.30 10.19 -13.31
N SER A 42 -6.28 9.47 -12.86
CA SER A 42 -5.30 8.76 -13.70
C SER A 42 -5.78 7.39 -14.16
N LEU A 43 -6.93 6.89 -13.68
CA LEU A 43 -7.53 5.63 -14.14
C LEU A 43 -8.02 5.66 -15.59
N LYS A 44 -7.95 6.79 -16.28
CA LYS A 44 -8.25 6.86 -17.72
C LYS A 44 -7.24 5.98 -18.47
N PRO A 45 -7.67 5.07 -19.38
CA PRO A 45 -6.77 4.17 -20.09
C PRO A 45 -5.58 4.88 -20.77
N SER A 46 -5.81 6.04 -21.37
CA SER A 46 -4.75 6.86 -21.98
C SER A 46 -3.69 7.35 -20.99
N LYS A 47 -4.08 7.65 -19.74
CA LYS A 47 -3.17 8.07 -18.67
C LYS A 47 -2.35 6.88 -18.14
N LEU A 48 -2.98 5.72 -18.00
CA LEU A 48 -2.31 4.48 -17.57
C LEU A 48 -1.32 3.99 -18.62
N LYS A 49 -1.73 3.98 -19.90
CA LYS A 49 -0.84 3.66 -21.01
C LYS A 49 0.39 4.57 -21.04
N ARG A 50 0.19 5.89 -20.95
CA ARG A 50 1.29 6.84 -20.88
C ARG A 50 2.20 6.61 -19.66
N HIS A 51 1.64 6.28 -18.49
CA HIS A 51 2.45 5.93 -17.32
C HIS A 51 3.34 4.72 -17.63
N LEU A 52 2.77 3.66 -18.20
CA LEU A 52 3.51 2.45 -18.58
C LEU A 52 4.61 2.76 -19.61
N GLU A 53 4.31 3.49 -20.69
CA GLU A 53 5.26 3.84 -21.74
C GLU A 53 6.42 4.71 -21.24
N THR A 54 6.14 5.66 -20.33
CA THR A 54 7.15 6.62 -19.86
C THR A 54 7.98 6.09 -18.69
N LYS A 55 7.37 5.38 -17.75
CA LYS A 55 8.05 4.86 -16.54
C LYS A 55 8.60 3.46 -16.75
N HIS A 56 7.97 2.67 -17.62
CA HIS A 56 8.24 1.25 -17.78
C HIS A 56 8.23 0.83 -19.25
N PRO A 57 9.10 1.41 -20.10
CA PRO A 57 9.13 1.13 -21.54
C PRO A 57 9.34 -0.37 -21.85
N SER A 58 10.08 -1.08 -20.99
CA SER A 58 10.30 -2.54 -21.11
C SER A 58 9.06 -3.39 -20.83
N ALA A 59 8.02 -2.81 -20.22
CA ALA A 59 6.79 -3.50 -19.85
C ALA A 59 5.62 -3.26 -20.82
N VAL A 60 5.77 -2.37 -21.80
CA VAL A 60 4.69 -1.98 -22.74
C VAL A 60 4.14 -3.16 -23.54
N ASN A 61 4.99 -4.11 -23.92
CA ASN A 61 4.61 -5.28 -24.72
C ASN A 61 4.48 -6.57 -23.89
N LYS A 62 4.35 -6.44 -22.56
CA LYS A 62 4.16 -7.59 -21.68
C LYS A 62 2.69 -7.98 -21.64
N ASP A 63 2.44 -9.28 -21.53
CA ASP A 63 1.10 -9.83 -21.44
C ASP A 63 0.52 -9.69 -20.04
N GLU A 64 -0.77 -9.98 -19.91
CA GLU A 64 -1.48 -9.88 -18.63
C GLU A 64 -0.90 -10.82 -17.56
N GLN A 65 -0.40 -12.01 -17.91
CA GLN A 65 0.17 -12.93 -16.91
C GLN A 65 1.43 -12.34 -16.27
N PHE A 66 2.22 -11.59 -17.03
CA PHE A 66 3.36 -10.86 -16.48
C PHE A 66 2.91 -9.88 -15.37
N PHE A 67 1.89 -9.07 -15.66
CA PHE A 67 1.35 -8.12 -14.67
C PHE A 67 0.67 -8.83 -13.49
N ARG A 68 0.01 -9.97 -13.72
CA ARG A 68 -0.60 -10.78 -12.66
C ARG A 68 0.46 -11.34 -11.70
N ARG A 69 1.56 -11.90 -12.23
CA ARG A 69 2.69 -12.34 -11.39
C ARG A 69 3.26 -11.20 -10.57
N GLN A 70 3.37 -10.01 -11.14
CA GLN A 70 3.87 -8.85 -10.43
C GLN A 70 2.88 -8.36 -9.35
N ALA A 71 1.58 -8.38 -9.64
CA ALA A 71 0.53 -8.09 -8.66
C ALA A 71 0.58 -9.09 -7.50
N ASP A 72 0.73 -10.39 -7.77
CA ASP A 72 0.85 -11.43 -6.74
C ASP A 72 2.09 -11.20 -5.86
N ARG A 73 3.23 -10.83 -6.47
CA ARG A 73 4.44 -10.46 -5.72
C ARG A 73 4.22 -9.24 -4.84
N LEU A 74 3.51 -8.23 -5.35
CA LEU A 74 3.16 -7.04 -4.57
C LEU A 74 2.24 -7.40 -3.40
N VAL A 75 1.19 -8.19 -3.63
CA VAL A 75 0.28 -8.64 -2.57
C VAL A 75 1.05 -9.42 -1.51
N LYS A 76 1.90 -10.38 -1.92
CA LYS A 76 2.77 -11.11 -0.99
C LYS A 76 3.69 -10.19 -0.22
N SER A 77 4.30 -9.20 -0.87
CA SER A 77 5.17 -8.23 -0.18
C SER A 77 4.40 -7.45 0.87
N ARG A 78 3.11 -7.15 0.64
CA ARG A 78 2.31 -6.42 1.63
C ARG A 78 2.11 -7.22 2.90
N PHE A 79 2.28 -8.54 2.90
CA PHE A 79 2.21 -9.38 4.08
C PHE A 79 3.63 -9.75 4.53
N ASP A 80 3.96 -9.57 5.82
CA ASP A 80 5.15 -10.20 6.38
C ASP A 80 4.93 -11.72 6.59
N ASP A 81 5.95 -12.48 7.02
CA ASP A 81 5.83 -13.91 7.33
C ASP A 81 4.76 -14.21 8.41
N THR A 82 4.27 -13.18 9.10
CA THR A 82 3.21 -13.23 10.12
C THR A 82 1.81 -12.98 9.52
N GLY A 83 1.72 -12.61 8.24
CA GLY A 83 0.47 -12.28 7.56
C GLY A 83 -0.05 -10.86 7.88
N MET A 84 0.80 -10.00 8.44
CA MET A 84 0.44 -8.62 8.79
C MET A 84 0.79 -7.65 7.67
N PHE A 85 -0.04 -6.61 7.50
CA PHE A 85 0.14 -5.64 6.44
C PHE A 85 1.35 -4.71 6.71
N MET A 86 2.34 -4.65 5.82
CA MET A 86 3.54 -3.81 6.01
C MET A 86 3.24 -2.31 6.23
N GLN A 87 2.06 -1.80 5.86
CA GLN A 87 1.71 -0.39 6.12
C GLN A 87 1.30 -0.12 7.57
N ASP A 88 1.06 -1.15 8.38
CA ASP A 88 0.82 -1.01 9.83
C ASP A 88 2.12 -0.83 10.63
N VAL A 89 3.30 -0.85 9.99
CA VAL A 89 4.58 -0.52 10.65
C VAL A 89 4.53 0.85 11.30
N ALA A 90 3.81 1.82 10.73
CA ALA A 90 3.64 3.15 11.35
C ALA A 90 2.82 3.09 12.64
N ALA A 91 1.75 2.27 12.67
CA ALA A 91 0.95 2.04 13.87
C ALA A 91 1.75 1.24 14.92
N GLY A 92 2.49 0.23 14.49
CA GLY A 92 3.41 -0.55 15.32
C GLY A 92 4.49 0.34 15.95
N LEU A 93 5.16 1.18 15.16
CA LEU A 93 6.19 2.11 15.63
C LEU A 93 5.62 3.12 16.63
N LYS A 94 4.41 3.63 16.39
CA LYS A 94 3.70 4.51 17.33
C LYS A 94 3.39 3.78 18.63
N ALA A 95 2.89 2.55 18.57
CA ALA A 95 2.59 1.74 19.75
C ALA A 95 3.87 1.44 20.56
N PHE A 96 4.96 1.04 19.90
CA PHE A 96 6.25 0.83 20.56
C PHE A 96 6.77 2.11 21.23
N TYR A 97 6.70 3.25 20.54
CA TYR A 97 7.10 4.55 21.10
C TYR A 97 6.24 4.93 22.32
N GLU A 98 4.92 4.72 22.28
CA GLU A 98 4.03 4.97 23.41
C GLU A 98 4.33 4.06 24.62
N VAL A 99 4.64 2.79 24.37
CA VAL A 99 5.06 1.83 25.40
C VAL A 99 6.39 2.27 26.02
N SER A 100 7.41 2.60 25.21
CA SER A 100 8.68 3.12 25.69
C SER A 100 8.52 4.39 26.51
N ARG A 101 7.64 5.32 26.08
CA ARG A 101 7.37 6.57 26.80
C ARG A 101 6.75 6.32 28.18
N LYS A 102 5.82 5.36 28.29
CA LYS A 102 5.22 4.96 29.58
C LYS A 102 6.24 4.31 30.51
N ILE A 103 7.14 3.48 29.98
CA ILE A 103 8.22 2.86 30.76
C ILE A 103 9.18 3.92 31.31
N THR A 104 9.60 4.89 30.50
CA THR A 104 10.47 5.98 30.95
C THR A 104 9.79 6.89 31.98
N ALA A 105 8.49 7.17 31.81
CA ALA A 105 7.70 7.95 32.77
C ALA A 105 7.48 7.22 34.11
N ALA A 106 7.47 5.88 34.11
CA ALA A 106 7.37 5.09 35.34
C ALA A 106 8.70 5.00 36.11
N LYS A 107 9.85 5.19 35.44
CA LYS A 107 11.19 5.16 36.08
C LYS A 107 11.52 6.40 36.92
N SER A 108 10.72 7.47 36.85
CA SER A 108 10.86 8.63 37.76
C SER A 108 10.16 8.45 39.12
N HIS A 109 9.66 7.24 39.45
CA HIS A 109 9.04 6.92 40.74
C HIS A 109 9.68 5.70 41.45
N ILE A 110 10.95 5.41 41.19
CA ILE A 110 11.73 4.48 42.02
C ILE A 110 13.03 5.16 42.41
N THR A 111 12.92 6.11 43.33
CA THR A 111 13.99 6.53 44.22
C THR A 111 13.46 6.40 45.63
N LEU A 112 14.24 5.74 46.51
CA LEU A 112 14.08 5.59 47.97
C LEU A 112 13.05 4.48 48.35
N GLU A 113 13.35 3.45 49.16
CA GLU A 113 14.24 3.37 50.31
C GLU A 113 14.95 1.99 50.42
N SER A 114 16.22 2.01 50.81
CA SER A 114 16.97 0.87 51.32
C SER A 114 17.28 1.17 52.78
N SER A 115 16.72 0.40 53.70
CA SER A 115 17.17 0.23 55.09
C SER A 115 16.65 -1.09 55.62
#